data_AF-A0A953DGX2-F1
#
_entry.id   AF-A0A953DGX2-F1
#
_cell.length_a   1.000
_cell.length_b   1.000
_cell.length_c   1.000
_cell.angle_alpha   90.00
_cell.angle_beta   90.00
_cell.angle_gamma   90.00
#
_symmetry.space_group_name_H-M   'P 1'
#
loop_
_entity.id
_entity.type
_entity.pdbx_description
1 polymer ?
#
loop_
_entity_poly.entity_id
_entity_poly.type
_entity_poly.pdbx_seq_one_letter_code
_entity_poly.pdbx_strand_id
1 'polypeptide(L)'
;MFDARSLATAVAVLSAGWLACGPSTSQPVRVMALVRGAGAEGAPGGRYQPTEVQIGSLSDVVTLDGAVAYLVGGAQIYVSSQDPLLSINGGVTSDEQLADIYIKQDGNPPHASYVEKDGVLWPADFHTWNMVTTYYNVEQSFLFFQDQGVDAQVLGRTRVFYFPSFTLADVSQQEQRDNALFFAPVKSLLVLPFDKLQEAPLAMNSSIVAHEYAHVVWNKLVYGGQAVPQGLTIWAQSGVATPAANLLKALDEGFADFHALAQSCRTKFGCDTRGAESSFDAATADARDMAKNDKCLDATMNNMLAGANINDFVAGGYHYEVGTVFASALYHAGNSPDDWALLSKSLLTVYPELKAEIDGNLQTPENFTPTKVVDVVLGGVTSTELQTRVCGEFLGRLKIPREELTHCPAQAQVTGDCP
;
A
#
# COMPACT_ATOMS: atom_id res chain seq x y z
N MET A 1 79.11 3.61 17.11
CA MET A 1 78.35 4.87 17.29
C MET A 1 76.88 4.51 17.07
N PHE A 2 76.20 4.03 18.12
CA PHE A 2 75.28 4.77 19.03
C PHE A 2 74.00 5.22 18.29
N ASP A 3 72.77 5.04 18.77
CA ASP A 3 72.14 4.36 19.92
C ASP A 3 70.61 4.47 19.70
N ALA A 4 69.81 3.75 20.49
CA ALA A 4 68.36 3.77 20.52
C ALA A 4 67.73 5.13 20.91
N ARG A 5 66.44 5.36 20.55
CA ARG A 5 65.33 5.74 21.48
C ARG A 5 64.06 6.26 20.77
N SER A 6 62.94 5.59 21.09
CA SER A 6 61.62 6.12 21.46
C SER A 6 61.27 7.58 21.12
N LEU A 7 60.15 7.76 20.40
CA LEU A 7 59.20 8.84 20.66
C LEU A 7 57.78 8.33 20.38
N ALA A 8 57.06 8.03 21.46
CA ALA A 8 55.62 7.83 21.47
C ALA A 8 54.93 9.16 21.15
N THR A 9 54.11 9.19 20.10
CA THR A 9 53.19 10.30 19.84
C THR A 9 51.82 9.90 20.37
N ALA A 10 51.43 10.48 21.49
CA ALA A 10 50.07 10.41 22.01
C ALA A 10 49.14 11.15 21.03
N VAL A 11 48.35 10.38 20.26
CA VAL A 11 47.20 10.93 19.55
C VAL A 11 46.08 11.04 20.58
N ALA A 12 45.89 12.25 21.12
CA ALA A 12 44.69 12.60 21.85
C ALA A 12 43.51 12.54 20.87
N VAL A 13 42.73 11.45 20.95
CA VAL A 13 41.39 11.37 20.37
C VAL A 13 40.52 12.33 21.17
N LEU A 14 40.45 13.58 20.72
CA LEU A 14 39.35 14.48 21.06
C LEU A 14 38.12 13.97 20.32
N SER A 15 37.46 12.97 20.92
CA SER A 15 36.07 12.65 20.64
C SER A 15 35.25 13.84 21.11
N ALA A 16 35.12 14.85 20.25
CA ALA A 16 34.11 15.86 20.36
C ALA A 16 32.77 15.14 20.26
N GLY A 17 32.20 14.82 21.42
CA GLY A 17 30.81 14.45 21.53
C GLY A 17 30.01 15.60 20.97
N TRP A 18 29.50 15.43 19.76
CA TRP A 18 28.33 16.15 19.30
C TRP A 18 27.24 15.81 20.32
N LEU A 19 27.05 16.68 21.30
CA LEU A 19 25.86 16.68 22.12
C LEU A 19 24.72 16.94 21.14
N ALA A 20 24.14 15.86 20.61
CA ALA A 20 22.92 15.94 19.85
C ALA A 20 21.89 16.59 20.77
N CYS A 21 21.53 17.85 20.50
CA CYS A 21 20.50 18.59 21.23
C CYS A 21 19.09 18.05 20.92
N GLY A 22 18.97 16.74 20.67
CA GLY A 22 17.72 16.04 20.48
C GLY A 22 17.18 15.53 21.82
N PRO A 23 15.86 15.34 21.94
CA PRO A 23 15.29 14.67 23.10
C PRO A 23 15.89 13.27 23.25
N SER A 24 16.17 12.86 24.49
CA SER A 24 16.63 11.50 24.80
C SER A 24 15.46 10.54 24.58
N THR A 25 15.50 9.73 23.51
CA THR A 25 14.44 8.77 23.22
C THR A 25 14.73 7.41 23.84
N SER A 26 14.03 7.05 24.91
CA SER A 26 13.89 5.65 25.31
C SER A 26 12.89 4.96 24.38
N GLN A 27 13.22 3.77 23.86
CA GLN A 27 12.26 2.95 23.13
C GLN A 27 11.36 2.16 24.10
N PRO A 28 10.05 1.99 23.80
CA PRO A 28 9.33 2.56 22.67
C PRO A 28 9.12 4.08 22.80
N VAL A 29 9.12 4.79 21.67
CA VAL A 29 8.92 6.25 21.65
C VAL A 29 7.46 6.55 21.96
N ARG A 30 7.21 7.28 23.06
CA ARG A 30 5.87 7.79 23.40
C ARG A 30 5.66 9.14 22.73
N VAL A 31 4.70 9.22 21.81
CA VAL A 31 4.44 10.42 21.01
C VAL A 31 2.94 10.57 20.78
N MET A 32 2.49 11.82 20.60
CA MET A 32 1.13 12.07 20.14
C MET A 32 1.05 11.92 18.62
N ALA A 33 0.08 11.12 18.16
CA ALA A 33 -0.28 11.01 16.75
C ALA A 33 -1.77 11.36 16.56
N LEU A 34 -2.15 11.74 15.33
CA LEU A 34 -3.56 11.93 15.00
C LEU A 34 -4.16 10.60 14.61
N VAL A 35 -5.03 10.08 15.46
CA VAL A 35 -5.66 8.78 15.24
C VAL A 35 -7.17 8.99 15.13
N ARG A 36 -7.80 8.34 14.15
CA ARG A 36 -9.26 8.40 13.98
C ARG A 36 -9.92 7.76 15.20
N GLY A 37 -10.78 8.51 15.90
CA GLY A 37 -11.56 8.01 17.03
C GLY A 37 -12.61 6.98 16.61
N ALA A 38 -13.28 6.36 17.59
CA ALA A 38 -14.44 5.54 17.29
C ALA A 38 -15.58 6.49 16.91
N GLY A 39 -16.33 6.16 15.86
CA GLY A 39 -17.65 6.78 15.69
C GLY A 39 -18.56 6.44 16.88
N ALA A 40 -19.71 7.09 17.00
CA ALA A 40 -20.77 6.56 17.85
C ALA A 40 -21.05 5.10 17.44
N GLU A 41 -21.34 4.20 18.40
CA GLU A 41 -21.50 2.76 18.16
C GLU A 41 -22.28 2.47 16.87
N GLY A 42 -21.61 1.84 15.89
CA GLY A 42 -22.20 1.43 14.62
C GLY A 42 -22.24 2.48 13.51
N ALA A 43 -21.70 3.69 13.69
CA ALA A 43 -21.61 4.70 12.63
C ALA A 43 -20.17 4.89 12.12
N PRO A 44 -19.91 4.75 10.80
CA PRO A 44 -18.71 5.35 10.20
C PRO A 44 -18.75 6.87 10.44
N GLY A 45 -17.60 7.49 10.74
CA GLY A 45 -17.52 8.93 11.02
C GLY A 45 -16.79 9.34 12.30
N GLY A 46 -15.84 8.52 12.79
CA GLY A 46 -14.95 8.95 13.87
C GLY A 46 -14.06 10.12 13.46
N ARG A 47 -13.86 11.09 14.37
CA ARG A 47 -13.00 12.26 14.15
C ARG A 47 -11.55 11.96 14.50
N TYR A 48 -10.61 12.58 13.80
CA TYR A 48 -9.20 12.53 14.18
C TYR A 48 -8.95 13.30 15.47
N GLN A 49 -8.23 12.68 16.40
CA GLN A 49 -7.89 13.29 17.67
C GLN A 49 -6.44 12.97 18.07
N PRO A 50 -5.76 13.91 18.74
CA PRO A 50 -4.49 13.64 19.40
C PRO A 50 -4.62 12.43 20.33
N THR A 51 -3.85 11.38 20.05
CA THR A 51 -3.81 10.16 20.85
C THR A 51 -2.35 9.83 21.18
N GLU A 52 -2.06 9.55 22.45
CA GLU A 52 -0.77 9.00 22.83
C GLU A 52 -0.61 7.60 22.23
N VAL A 53 0.44 7.42 21.44
CA VAL A 53 0.80 6.15 20.83
C VAL A 53 2.24 5.79 21.20
N GLN A 54 2.57 4.51 21.03
CA GLN A 54 3.93 4.01 21.18
C GLN A 54 4.44 3.58 19.82
N ILE A 55 5.61 4.10 19.42
CA ILE A 55 6.29 3.71 18.19
C ILE A 55 7.53 2.90 18.58
N GLY A 56 7.49 1.60 18.30
CA GLY A 56 8.50 0.65 18.77
C GLY A 56 9.75 0.60 17.90
N SER A 57 9.59 0.82 16.59
CA SER A 57 10.64 0.70 15.59
C SER A 57 11.45 1.98 15.38
N LEU A 58 11.00 3.12 15.92
CA LEU A 58 11.59 4.43 15.66
C LEU A 58 12.88 4.62 16.45
N SER A 59 13.99 4.87 15.74
CA SER A 59 15.31 5.07 16.34
C SER A 59 15.72 6.55 16.44
N ASP A 60 15.28 7.38 15.49
CA ASP A 60 15.49 8.83 15.51
C ASP A 60 14.14 9.53 15.28
N VAL A 61 13.64 10.16 16.33
CA VAL A 61 12.36 10.86 16.32
C VAL A 61 12.40 12.20 15.59
N VAL A 62 13.58 12.81 15.44
CA VAL A 62 13.77 14.08 14.74
C VAL A 62 13.74 13.86 13.24
N THR A 63 14.42 12.82 12.74
CA THR A 63 14.45 12.52 11.30
C THR A 63 13.37 11.53 10.85
N LEU A 64 12.60 10.97 11.79
CA LEU A 64 11.63 9.90 11.56
C LEU A 64 12.27 8.69 10.87
N ASP A 65 13.42 8.27 11.41
CA ASP A 65 14.20 7.13 10.94
C ASP A 65 14.03 5.97 11.93
N GLY A 66 13.58 4.81 11.44
CA GLY A 66 13.53 3.60 12.24
C GLY A 66 13.64 2.31 11.44
N ALA A 67 13.41 1.19 12.12
CA ALA A 67 13.66 -0.15 11.59
C ALA A 67 12.66 -0.56 10.49
N VAL A 68 11.41 -0.08 10.54
CA VAL A 68 10.35 -0.44 9.58
C VAL A 68 10.19 0.58 8.46
N ALA A 69 10.56 1.85 8.70
CA ALA A 69 10.43 2.92 7.73
C ALA A 69 11.45 4.04 7.95
N TYR A 70 11.62 4.89 6.94
CA TYR A 70 12.32 6.16 7.06
C TYR A 70 11.75 7.19 6.12
N LEU A 71 11.65 8.43 6.60
CA LEU A 71 11.11 9.52 5.81
C LEU A 71 12.22 10.28 5.10
N VAL A 72 11.89 10.78 3.91
CA VAL A 72 12.76 11.62 3.08
C VAL A 72 11.96 12.83 2.62
N GLY A 73 12.38 14.03 3.02
CA GLY A 73 11.74 15.29 2.64
C GLY A 73 12.39 15.95 1.42
N GLY A 74 11.58 16.62 0.60
CA GLY A 74 12.06 17.52 -0.46
C GLY A 74 12.76 16.82 -1.64
N ALA A 75 12.42 15.55 -1.90
CA ALA A 75 12.87 14.85 -3.09
C ALA A 75 12.17 15.39 -4.36
N GLN A 76 12.81 15.25 -5.51
CA GLN A 76 12.21 15.53 -6.82
C GLN A 76 12.20 14.26 -7.65
N ILE A 77 11.01 13.82 -8.05
CA ILE A 77 10.78 12.62 -8.84
C ILE A 77 10.09 13.06 -10.14
N TYR A 78 10.76 12.84 -11.27
CA TYR A 78 10.28 13.23 -12.59
C TYR A 78 10.31 12.03 -13.52
N VAL A 79 9.13 11.60 -13.96
CA VAL A 79 8.95 10.43 -14.81
C VAL A 79 8.57 10.90 -16.21
N SER A 80 9.40 10.56 -17.20
CA SER A 80 9.11 10.83 -18.60
C SER A 80 9.64 9.72 -19.48
N SER A 81 8.81 9.22 -20.39
CA SER A 81 9.20 8.30 -21.46
C SER A 81 10.25 8.90 -22.41
N GLN A 82 10.41 10.23 -22.40
CA GLN A 82 11.38 10.96 -23.22
C GLN A 82 12.67 11.30 -22.47
N ASP A 83 12.85 10.79 -21.25
CA ASP A 83 14.08 11.02 -20.51
C ASP A 83 15.28 10.42 -21.27
N PRO A 84 16.28 11.24 -21.64
CA PRO A 84 17.39 10.77 -22.46
C PRO A 84 18.17 9.64 -21.79
N LEU A 85 18.22 9.59 -20.45
CA LEU A 85 18.95 8.58 -19.71
C LEU A 85 18.33 7.18 -19.86
N LEU A 86 17.04 7.07 -20.21
CA LEU A 86 16.40 5.78 -20.50
C LEU A 86 16.98 5.06 -21.73
N SER A 87 17.68 5.79 -22.60
CA SER A 87 18.21 5.30 -23.88
C SER A 87 19.74 5.18 -23.94
N ILE A 88 20.46 5.63 -22.90
CA ILE A 88 21.93 5.66 -22.89
C ILE A 88 22.50 4.24 -22.70
N ASN A 89 23.60 3.91 -23.38
CA ASN A 89 24.39 2.68 -23.21
C ASN A 89 23.62 1.35 -23.35
N GLY A 90 22.60 1.31 -24.21
CA GLY A 90 21.78 0.10 -24.43
C GLY A 90 20.50 0.06 -23.59
N GLY A 91 20.21 1.13 -22.85
CA GLY A 91 18.98 1.30 -22.08
C GLY A 91 19.17 1.02 -20.59
N VAL A 92 18.06 1.05 -19.85
CA VAL A 92 18.03 0.75 -18.42
C VAL A 92 18.25 -0.75 -18.19
N THR A 93 19.28 -1.10 -17.42
CA THR A 93 19.66 -2.51 -17.18
C THR A 93 19.30 -3.02 -15.78
N SER A 94 18.89 -2.15 -14.86
CA SER A 94 18.45 -2.52 -13.51
C SER A 94 17.38 -1.60 -12.94
N ASP A 95 16.64 -2.10 -11.94
CA ASP A 95 15.67 -1.31 -11.17
C ASP A 95 16.32 -0.11 -10.45
N GLU A 96 17.57 -0.26 -9.98
CA GLU A 96 18.31 0.80 -9.31
C GLU A 96 18.63 1.94 -10.29
N GLN A 97 19.10 1.61 -11.50
CA GLN A 97 19.30 2.61 -12.55
C GLN A 97 17.99 3.30 -12.93
N LEU A 98 16.87 2.56 -12.98
CA LEU A 98 15.58 3.18 -13.26
C LEU A 98 15.17 4.19 -12.17
N ALA A 99 15.36 3.81 -10.91
CA ALA A 99 15.08 4.69 -9.78
C ALA A 99 15.97 5.95 -9.81
N ASP A 100 17.26 5.80 -10.07
CA ASP A 100 18.22 6.92 -10.19
C ASP A 100 17.87 7.84 -11.37
N ILE A 101 17.34 7.29 -12.45
CA ILE A 101 16.86 8.11 -13.58
C ILE A 101 15.64 8.92 -13.14
N TYR A 102 14.68 8.34 -12.44
CA TYR A 102 13.47 9.07 -12.05
C TYR A 102 13.65 10.02 -10.87
N ILE A 103 14.57 9.74 -9.95
CA ILE A 103 14.88 10.61 -8.81
C ILE A 103 15.89 11.68 -9.27
N LYS A 104 15.40 12.89 -9.52
CA LYS A 104 16.23 14.04 -9.94
C LYS A 104 16.93 14.72 -8.77
N GLN A 105 16.35 14.57 -7.59
CA GLN A 105 16.92 15.03 -6.33
C GLN A 105 16.50 14.06 -5.23
N ASP A 106 17.46 13.46 -4.53
CA ASP A 106 17.21 12.42 -3.51
C ASP A 106 16.40 12.93 -2.31
N GLY A 107 16.45 14.23 -2.04
CA GLY A 107 15.89 14.83 -0.83
C GLY A 107 16.86 14.73 0.36
N ASN A 108 16.34 14.98 1.55
CA ASN A 108 17.11 14.92 2.80
C ASN A 108 16.24 14.31 3.91
N PRO A 109 16.83 13.77 5.00
CA PRO A 109 16.06 13.46 6.19
C PRO A 109 15.24 14.68 6.62
N PRO A 110 13.93 14.54 6.88
CA PRO A 110 13.13 15.66 7.35
C PRO A 110 13.55 16.06 8.78
N HIS A 111 13.01 17.18 9.26
CA HIS A 111 13.26 17.63 10.63
C HIS A 111 11.92 17.86 11.34
N ALA A 112 11.62 16.98 12.29
CA ALA A 112 10.48 17.10 13.17
C ALA A 112 10.80 17.88 14.45
N SER A 113 9.82 18.66 14.90
CA SER A 113 9.92 19.50 16.08
C SER A 113 8.91 19.07 17.13
N TYR A 114 9.34 18.93 18.39
CA TYR A 114 8.50 18.45 19.48
C TYR A 114 8.56 19.34 20.70
N VAL A 115 7.48 19.32 21.48
CA VAL A 115 7.45 19.74 22.88
C VAL A 115 7.30 18.50 23.73
N GLU A 116 8.22 18.27 24.66
CA GLU A 116 8.11 17.15 25.60
C GLU A 116 7.21 17.52 26.79
N LYS A 117 6.27 16.65 27.12
CA LYS A 117 5.41 16.77 28.30
C LYS A 117 5.20 15.40 28.95
N ASP A 118 5.60 15.27 30.22
CA ASP A 118 5.43 14.03 31.00
C ASP A 118 6.02 12.77 30.32
N GLY A 119 7.14 12.95 29.62
CA GLY A 119 7.82 11.90 28.85
C GLY A 119 7.07 11.47 27.58
N VAL A 120 6.15 12.31 27.08
CA VAL A 120 5.45 12.15 25.79
C VAL A 120 5.86 13.30 24.88
N LEU A 121 6.22 12.98 23.64
CA LEU A 121 6.55 13.96 22.62
C LEU A 121 5.27 14.47 21.94
N TRP A 122 5.06 15.78 21.96
CA TRP A 122 3.97 16.45 21.27
C TRP A 122 4.50 17.14 20.02
N PRO A 123 4.05 16.78 18.80
CA PRO A 123 4.40 17.50 17.59
C PRO A 123 4.12 19.01 17.72
N ALA A 124 5.13 19.84 17.45
CA ALA A 124 5.08 21.28 17.65
C ALA A 124 4.47 22.04 16.46
N ASP A 125 4.34 21.38 15.31
CA ASP A 125 3.82 21.95 14.07
C ASP A 125 3.05 20.90 13.26
N PHE A 126 2.30 21.37 12.25
CA PHE A 126 1.47 20.52 11.42
C PHE A 126 2.28 19.47 10.64
N HIS A 127 3.47 19.81 10.11
CA HIS A 127 4.27 18.85 9.36
C HIS A 127 4.78 17.74 10.27
N THR A 128 5.17 18.06 11.51
CA THR A 128 5.55 17.06 12.50
C THR A 128 4.37 16.15 12.84
N TRP A 129 3.16 16.70 13.02
CA TRP A 129 1.94 15.88 13.19
C TRP A 129 1.74 14.92 12.01
N ASN A 130 1.91 15.41 10.79
CA ASN A 130 1.71 14.62 9.58
C ASN A 130 2.76 13.50 9.46
N MET A 131 4.04 13.83 9.62
CA MET A 131 5.15 12.89 9.52
C MET A 131 5.10 11.79 10.58
N VAL A 132 4.86 12.15 11.85
CA VAL A 132 4.76 11.18 12.95
C VAL A 132 3.57 10.26 12.75
N THR A 133 2.42 10.82 12.36
CA THR A 133 1.20 10.03 12.12
C THR A 133 1.40 9.10 10.92
N THR A 134 2.05 9.57 9.86
CA THR A 134 2.43 8.74 8.70
C THR A 134 3.32 7.58 9.14
N TYR A 135 4.41 7.86 9.88
CA TYR A 135 5.32 6.83 10.37
C TYR A 135 4.57 5.81 11.23
N TYR A 136 3.76 6.28 12.18
CA TYR A 136 2.93 5.42 13.03
C TYR A 136 2.03 4.51 12.19
N ASN A 137 1.33 5.05 11.20
CA ASN A 137 0.45 4.26 10.34
C ASN A 137 1.25 3.23 9.51
N VAL A 138 2.42 3.58 8.98
CA VAL A 138 3.31 2.64 8.28
C VAL A 138 3.79 1.52 9.20
N GLU A 139 4.14 1.83 10.46
CA GLU A 139 4.49 0.82 11.46
C GLU A 139 3.30 -0.11 11.76
N GLN A 140 2.10 0.43 11.92
CA GLN A 140 0.91 -0.39 12.14
C GLN A 140 0.61 -1.31 10.95
N SER A 141 0.82 -0.85 9.72
CA SER A 141 0.70 -1.67 8.52
C SER A 141 1.79 -2.75 8.45
N PHE A 142 3.05 -2.42 8.77
CA PHE A 142 4.13 -3.39 8.87
C PHE A 142 3.78 -4.51 9.86
N LEU A 143 3.40 -4.14 11.09
CA LEU A 143 3.04 -5.09 12.15
C LEU A 143 1.80 -5.92 11.75
N PHE A 144 0.86 -5.30 11.05
CA PHE A 144 -0.28 -6.02 10.49
C PHE A 144 0.16 -7.16 9.58
N PHE A 145 0.91 -6.89 8.51
CA PHE A 145 1.34 -7.93 7.59
C PHE A 145 2.29 -8.94 8.23
N GLN A 146 3.12 -8.51 9.18
CA GLN A 146 3.97 -9.42 9.96
C GLN A 146 3.13 -10.44 10.74
N ASP A 147 2.10 -9.99 11.46
CA ASP A 147 1.20 -10.86 12.22
C ASP A 147 0.37 -11.78 11.32
N GLN A 148 0.09 -11.35 10.08
CA GLN A 148 -0.53 -12.20 9.06
C GLN A 148 0.42 -13.28 8.52
N GLY A 149 1.71 -13.23 8.86
CA GLY A 149 2.69 -14.26 8.52
C GLY A 149 3.65 -13.88 7.39
N VAL A 150 3.67 -12.62 6.95
CA VAL A 150 4.70 -12.14 6.02
C VAL A 150 6.00 -11.94 6.79
N ASP A 151 7.09 -12.54 6.30
CA ASP A 151 8.38 -12.42 6.95
C ASP A 151 8.88 -10.96 7.00
N ALA A 152 9.42 -10.55 8.15
CA ALA A 152 9.89 -9.19 8.37
C ALA A 152 11.02 -8.76 7.41
N GLN A 153 11.87 -9.70 6.96
CA GLN A 153 12.91 -9.43 5.97
C GLN A 153 12.30 -9.19 4.59
N VAL A 154 11.22 -9.91 4.25
CA VAL A 154 10.44 -9.62 3.04
C VAL A 154 9.83 -8.24 3.15
N LEU A 155 9.12 -7.93 4.24
CA LEU A 155 8.54 -6.59 4.46
C LEU A 155 9.59 -5.49 4.42
N GLY A 156 10.79 -5.75 4.96
CA GLY A 156 11.93 -4.86 4.92
C GLY A 156 11.63 -3.47 5.49
N ARG A 157 12.54 -2.54 5.23
CA ARG A 157 12.39 -1.14 5.63
C ARG A 157 11.82 -0.34 4.46
N THR A 158 10.74 0.39 4.69
CA THR A 158 10.04 1.16 3.65
C THR A 158 10.53 2.61 3.59
N ARG A 159 10.96 3.05 2.40
CA ARG A 159 11.25 4.46 2.14
C ARG A 159 9.93 5.22 1.94
N VAL A 160 9.77 6.33 2.66
CA VAL A 160 8.59 7.20 2.56
C VAL A 160 9.03 8.60 2.15
N PHE A 161 8.74 8.98 0.90
CA PHE A 161 8.94 10.37 0.47
C PHE A 161 7.82 11.24 1.04
N TYR A 162 8.19 12.20 1.88
CA TYR A 162 7.29 13.17 2.46
C TYR A 162 7.34 14.47 1.67
N PHE A 163 6.21 14.81 1.04
CA PHE A 163 6.02 15.99 0.19
C PHE A 163 7.10 16.13 -0.90
N PRO A 164 7.34 15.08 -1.72
CA PRO A 164 8.21 15.23 -2.87
C PRO A 164 7.53 16.11 -3.94
N SER A 165 8.35 16.72 -4.81
CA SER A 165 7.88 17.13 -6.14
C SER A 165 7.76 15.85 -6.98
N PHE A 166 6.54 15.51 -7.42
CA PHE A 166 6.30 14.30 -8.22
C PHE A 166 5.58 14.65 -9.52
N THR A 167 6.21 14.41 -10.67
CA THR A 167 5.65 14.74 -11.99
C THR A 167 5.66 13.52 -12.90
N LEU A 168 4.50 13.20 -13.48
CA LEU A 168 4.34 12.20 -14.53
C LEU A 168 4.22 12.94 -15.87
N ALA A 169 5.36 13.30 -16.45
CA ALA A 169 5.48 14.23 -17.57
C ALA A 169 4.71 13.82 -18.84
N ASP A 170 4.52 12.51 -19.03
CA ASP A 170 3.77 11.96 -20.17
C ASP A 170 2.25 12.18 -20.02
N VAL A 171 1.77 12.43 -18.80
CA VAL A 171 0.36 12.72 -18.48
C VAL A 171 0.15 14.21 -18.26
N SER A 172 0.99 14.83 -17.43
CA SER A 172 0.92 16.25 -17.09
C SER A 172 2.30 16.79 -16.68
N GLN A 173 2.60 18.02 -17.08
CA GLN A 173 3.80 18.74 -16.64
C GLN A 173 3.63 19.37 -15.25
N GLN A 174 2.46 19.25 -14.63
CA GLN A 174 2.21 19.73 -13.28
C GLN A 174 2.56 18.66 -12.25
N GLU A 175 3.11 19.12 -11.12
CA GLU A 175 3.31 18.28 -9.95
C GLU A 175 1.98 17.69 -9.49
N GLN A 176 1.99 16.39 -9.22
CA GLN A 176 0.88 15.68 -8.62
C GLN A 176 0.71 16.14 -7.17
N ARG A 177 -0.55 16.29 -6.75
CA ARG A 177 -0.95 16.76 -5.42
C ARG A 177 -2.18 16.00 -4.94
N ASP A 178 -2.53 16.17 -3.67
CA ASP A 178 -3.71 15.58 -3.04
C ASP A 178 -3.76 14.04 -3.20
N ASN A 179 -2.60 13.38 -3.13
CA ASN A 179 -2.50 11.92 -3.30
C ASN A 179 -1.50 11.27 -2.34
N ALA A 180 -1.68 9.97 -2.11
CA ALA A 180 -0.69 9.07 -1.54
C ALA A 180 -0.57 7.87 -2.48
N LEU A 181 0.65 7.35 -2.68
CA LEU A 181 0.85 6.21 -3.55
C LEU A 181 2.08 5.38 -3.17
N PHE A 182 2.04 4.08 -3.40
CA PHE A 182 3.25 3.29 -3.63
C PHE A 182 3.70 3.42 -5.09
N PHE A 183 4.91 3.94 -5.32
CA PHE A 183 5.49 4.02 -6.66
C PHE A 183 6.57 2.96 -6.84
N ALA A 184 6.19 1.83 -7.46
CA ALA A 184 7.06 0.67 -7.67
C ALA A 184 8.41 1.01 -8.34
N PRO A 185 8.50 1.92 -9.34
CA PRO A 185 9.77 2.22 -9.99
C PRO A 185 10.87 2.76 -9.07
N VAL A 186 10.49 3.42 -7.97
CA VAL A 186 11.43 3.88 -6.93
C VAL A 186 11.25 3.12 -5.62
N LYS A 187 10.42 2.07 -5.61
CA LYS A 187 10.12 1.18 -4.47
C LYS A 187 9.82 1.92 -3.17
N SER A 188 9.02 2.98 -3.25
CA SER A 188 8.76 3.88 -2.11
C SER A 188 7.30 4.26 -2.01
N LEU A 189 6.87 4.54 -0.78
CA LEU A 189 5.64 5.27 -0.52
C LEU A 189 5.88 6.76 -0.74
N LEU A 190 4.94 7.44 -1.37
CA LEU A 190 4.95 8.86 -1.63
C LEU A 190 3.72 9.45 -0.95
N VAL A 191 3.96 10.40 -0.05
CA VAL A 191 2.92 11.27 0.52
C VAL A 191 3.04 12.61 -0.19
N LEU A 192 2.13 12.91 -1.11
CA LEU A 192 2.23 14.12 -1.91
C LEU A 192 1.74 15.34 -1.12
N PRO A 193 2.22 16.55 -1.49
CA PRO A 193 1.63 17.79 -0.99
C PRO A 193 0.13 17.84 -1.30
N PHE A 194 -0.65 18.45 -0.43
CA PHE A 194 -2.08 18.67 -0.64
C PHE A 194 -2.38 20.16 -0.84
N ASP A 195 -3.33 20.45 -1.72
CA ASP A 195 -3.92 21.78 -1.91
C ASP A 195 -5.27 21.89 -1.20
N LYS A 196 -6.01 20.77 -1.13
CA LYS A 196 -7.33 20.71 -0.52
C LYS A 196 -7.32 19.77 0.67
N LEU A 197 -7.50 20.34 1.85
CA LEU A 197 -7.74 19.55 3.06
C LEU A 197 -9.22 19.21 3.15
N GLN A 198 -9.56 17.92 3.16
CA GLN A 198 -10.88 17.44 3.61
C GLN A 198 -10.90 17.41 5.15
N GLU A 199 -11.24 16.28 5.78
CA GLU A 199 -11.14 16.14 7.23
C GLU A 199 -9.70 15.79 7.67
N ALA A 200 -9.03 14.89 6.95
CA ALA A 200 -7.67 14.47 7.23
C ALA A 200 -6.82 14.35 5.94
N PRO A 201 -5.54 14.79 5.97
CA PRO A 201 -4.60 14.48 4.90
C PRO A 201 -4.47 12.97 4.72
N LEU A 202 -4.24 12.53 3.48
CA LEU A 202 -4.11 11.11 3.13
C LEU A 202 -3.07 10.37 3.99
N ALA A 203 -1.95 11.02 4.28
CA ALA A 203 -0.89 10.45 5.11
C ALA A 203 -1.29 10.18 6.58
N MET A 204 -2.27 10.93 7.09
CA MET A 204 -2.81 10.72 8.43
C MET A 204 -3.88 9.64 8.46
N ASN A 205 -4.42 9.26 7.30
CA ASN A 205 -5.45 8.25 7.20
C ASN A 205 -4.84 6.83 7.21
N SER A 206 -5.05 6.10 8.31
CA SER A 206 -4.51 4.77 8.49
C SER A 206 -4.95 3.77 7.42
N SER A 207 -6.19 3.87 6.95
CA SER A 207 -6.73 2.98 5.91
C SER A 207 -6.06 3.24 4.57
N ILE A 208 -5.79 4.51 4.23
CA ILE A 208 -5.04 4.87 3.02
C ILE A 208 -3.59 4.41 3.12
N VAL A 209 -2.91 4.65 4.25
CA VAL A 209 -1.52 4.17 4.43
C VAL A 209 -1.46 2.64 4.39
N ALA A 210 -2.45 1.94 4.96
CA ALA A 210 -2.52 0.48 4.90
C ALA A 210 -2.78 -0.04 3.48
N HIS A 211 -3.63 0.63 2.70
CA HIS A 211 -3.83 0.36 1.28
C HIS A 211 -2.51 0.52 0.50
N GLU A 212 -1.82 1.65 0.64
CA GLU A 212 -0.55 1.86 -0.05
C GLU A 212 0.55 0.89 0.40
N TYR A 213 0.57 0.53 1.69
CA TYR A 213 1.49 -0.48 2.20
C TYR A 213 1.15 -1.87 1.65
N ALA A 214 -0.11 -2.18 1.40
CA ALA A 214 -0.50 -3.43 0.74
C ALA A 214 0.09 -3.53 -0.67
N HIS A 215 0.20 -2.43 -1.41
CA HIS A 215 0.92 -2.40 -2.69
C HIS A 215 2.43 -2.68 -2.53
N VAL A 216 3.06 -2.28 -1.42
CA VAL A 216 4.45 -2.69 -1.10
C VAL A 216 4.54 -4.21 -0.99
N VAL A 217 3.60 -4.82 -0.26
CA VAL A 217 3.55 -6.28 -0.05
C VAL A 217 3.24 -7.02 -1.34
N TRP A 218 2.25 -6.55 -2.11
CA TRP A 218 1.91 -7.08 -3.42
C TRP A 218 3.09 -6.99 -4.39
N ASN A 219 3.79 -5.85 -4.44
CA ASN A 219 4.97 -5.69 -5.28
C ASN A 219 6.03 -6.74 -4.94
N LYS A 220 6.28 -7.00 -3.66
CA LYS A 220 7.29 -7.97 -3.24
C LYS A 220 6.88 -9.42 -3.50
N LEU A 221 5.64 -9.79 -3.20
CA LEU A 221 5.18 -11.17 -3.23
C LEU A 221 4.66 -11.59 -4.62
N VAL A 222 3.99 -10.69 -5.34
CA VAL A 222 3.38 -10.97 -6.64
C VAL A 222 4.24 -10.46 -7.79
N TYR A 223 4.70 -9.22 -7.73
CA TYR A 223 5.60 -8.66 -8.76
C TYR A 223 7.08 -9.02 -8.56
N GLY A 224 7.43 -9.77 -7.52
CA GLY A 224 8.82 -10.17 -7.23
C GLY A 224 9.75 -9.00 -6.90
N GLY A 225 9.20 -7.89 -6.43
CA GLY A 225 9.93 -6.68 -6.08
C GLY A 225 10.43 -5.86 -7.27
N GLN A 226 9.92 -6.13 -8.48
CA GLN A 226 10.34 -5.45 -9.72
C GLN A 226 9.84 -4.00 -9.77
N ALA A 227 10.68 -3.10 -10.28
CA ALA A 227 10.32 -1.70 -10.54
C ALA A 227 9.22 -1.57 -11.61
N VAL A 228 9.30 -2.43 -12.64
CA VAL A 228 8.29 -2.55 -13.70
C VAL A 228 7.88 -4.02 -13.80
N PRO A 229 6.70 -4.41 -13.30
CA PRO A 229 6.30 -5.81 -13.29
C PRO A 229 6.23 -6.42 -14.70
N GLN A 230 6.78 -7.61 -14.88
CA GLN A 230 6.86 -8.27 -16.19
C GLN A 230 5.48 -8.51 -16.83
N GLY A 231 4.49 -8.96 -16.04
CA GLY A 231 3.11 -9.16 -16.52
C GLY A 231 2.52 -7.88 -17.11
N LEU A 232 2.64 -6.75 -16.40
CA LEU A 232 2.19 -5.46 -16.92
C LEU A 232 3.02 -5.04 -18.14
N THR A 233 4.34 -5.22 -18.13
CA THR A 233 5.20 -4.85 -19.27
C THR A 233 4.82 -5.57 -20.56
N ILE A 234 4.51 -6.87 -20.47
CA ILE A 234 4.20 -7.70 -21.65
C ILE A 234 2.75 -7.52 -22.08
N TRP A 235 1.82 -7.42 -21.12
CA TRP A 235 0.39 -7.39 -21.40
C TRP A 235 -0.18 -5.98 -21.66
N ALA A 236 0.49 -4.91 -21.21
CA ALA A 236 0.08 -3.50 -21.39
C ALA A 236 0.40 -2.95 -22.80
N GLN A 237 0.07 -3.69 -23.85
CA GLN A 237 0.32 -3.23 -25.22
C GLN A 237 -0.65 -2.10 -25.58
N SER A 238 -0.10 -0.96 -25.97
CA SER A 238 -0.91 0.22 -26.33
C SER A 238 -1.75 -0.05 -27.58
N GLY A 239 -2.99 0.44 -27.58
CA GLY A 239 -3.88 0.40 -28.75
C GLY A 239 -4.62 -0.92 -28.99
N VAL A 240 -4.48 -1.90 -28.10
CA VAL A 240 -5.20 -3.19 -28.15
C VAL A 240 -5.82 -3.52 -26.80
N ALA A 241 -6.84 -4.40 -26.76
CA ALA A 241 -7.43 -4.85 -25.51
C ALA A 241 -6.40 -5.59 -24.64
N THR A 242 -6.37 -5.31 -23.33
CA THR A 242 -5.37 -5.85 -22.40
C THR A 242 -6.02 -6.48 -21.15
N PRO A 243 -6.91 -7.47 -21.31
CA PRO A 243 -7.72 -7.98 -20.21
C PRO A 243 -6.91 -8.51 -19.03
N ALA A 244 -5.80 -9.20 -19.29
CA ALA A 244 -4.92 -9.70 -18.24
C ALA A 244 -4.27 -8.58 -17.43
N ALA A 245 -3.84 -7.49 -18.09
CA ALA A 245 -3.28 -6.32 -17.40
C ALA A 245 -4.37 -5.58 -16.60
N ASN A 246 -5.57 -5.45 -17.16
CA ASN A 246 -6.71 -4.81 -16.50
C ASN A 246 -7.10 -5.58 -15.22
N LEU A 247 -7.22 -6.91 -15.32
CA LEU A 247 -7.48 -7.78 -14.17
C LEU A 247 -6.37 -7.70 -13.14
N LEU A 248 -5.11 -7.78 -13.57
CA LEU A 248 -3.96 -7.70 -12.66
C LEU A 248 -3.96 -6.40 -11.86
N LYS A 249 -4.28 -5.26 -12.50
CA LYS A 249 -4.41 -3.99 -11.79
C LYS A 249 -5.63 -3.93 -10.88
N ALA A 250 -6.77 -4.45 -11.29
CA ALA A 250 -7.95 -4.50 -10.42
C ALA A 250 -7.72 -5.33 -9.16
N LEU A 251 -6.97 -6.44 -9.24
CA LEU A 251 -6.62 -7.26 -8.09
C LEU A 251 -5.67 -6.53 -7.13
N ASP A 252 -4.66 -5.84 -7.66
CA ASP A 252 -3.72 -5.01 -6.90
C ASP A 252 -4.48 -3.99 -6.04
N GLU A 253 -5.43 -3.26 -6.63
CA GLU A 253 -6.28 -2.28 -5.92
C GLU A 253 -7.26 -2.93 -4.93
N GLY A 254 -7.99 -3.96 -5.37
CA GLY A 254 -9.04 -4.60 -4.58
C GLY A 254 -8.50 -5.31 -3.34
N PHE A 255 -7.36 -6.01 -3.48
CA PHE A 255 -6.75 -6.66 -2.33
C PHE A 255 -6.07 -5.66 -1.40
N ALA A 256 -5.56 -4.54 -1.92
CA ALA A 256 -5.09 -3.44 -1.08
C ALA A 256 -6.24 -2.85 -0.21
N ASP A 257 -7.42 -2.64 -0.79
CA ASP A 257 -8.62 -2.23 -0.04
C ASP A 257 -9.03 -3.24 1.01
N PHE A 258 -9.04 -4.53 0.66
CA PHE A 258 -9.40 -5.57 1.61
C PHE A 258 -8.39 -5.68 2.76
N HIS A 259 -7.09 -5.55 2.49
CA HIS A 259 -6.07 -5.51 3.55
C HIS A 259 -6.21 -4.27 4.43
N ALA A 260 -6.52 -3.11 3.86
CA ALA A 260 -6.78 -1.90 4.64
C ALA A 260 -7.97 -2.07 5.60
N LEU A 261 -9.06 -2.68 5.13
CA LEU A 261 -10.19 -3.06 5.97
C LEU A 261 -9.74 -4.02 7.10
N ALA A 262 -9.08 -5.12 6.77
CA ALA A 262 -8.66 -6.11 7.77
C ALA A 262 -7.70 -5.51 8.81
N GLN A 263 -6.82 -4.58 8.40
CA GLN A 263 -5.97 -3.83 9.31
C GLN A 263 -6.79 -2.91 10.23
N SER A 264 -7.77 -2.19 9.69
CA SER A 264 -8.61 -1.27 10.47
C SER A 264 -9.35 -1.98 11.60
N CYS A 265 -9.78 -3.23 11.37
CA CYS A 265 -10.42 -4.09 12.38
C CYS A 265 -9.60 -4.32 13.65
N ARG A 266 -8.28 -4.19 13.57
CA ARG A 266 -7.37 -4.37 14.72
C ARG A 266 -7.28 -3.13 15.60
N THR A 267 -7.80 -2.02 15.13
CA THR A 267 -7.84 -0.79 15.90
C THR A 267 -8.98 -0.85 16.90
N LYS A 268 -8.89 -0.06 17.97
CA LYS A 268 -9.99 0.10 18.94
C LYS A 268 -11.24 0.77 18.36
N PHE A 269 -11.24 1.08 17.07
CA PHE A 269 -12.28 1.84 16.37
C PHE A 269 -13.11 0.97 15.43
N GLY A 270 -12.77 -0.31 15.30
CA GLY A 270 -13.49 -1.27 14.48
C GLY A 270 -13.09 -1.25 13.01
N CYS A 271 -13.80 -2.05 12.23
CA CYS A 271 -13.56 -2.23 10.81
C CYS A 271 -14.17 -1.10 10.00
N ASP A 272 -13.40 -0.52 9.09
CA ASP A 272 -13.78 0.63 8.29
C ASP A 272 -13.92 0.26 6.81
N THR A 273 -15.16 0.02 6.37
CA THR A 273 -15.46 -0.28 4.95
C THR A 273 -15.41 0.95 4.07
N ARG A 274 -15.36 2.14 4.67
CA ARG A 274 -15.30 3.46 4.01
C ARG A 274 -14.01 4.17 4.38
N GLY A 275 -12.89 3.44 4.37
CA GLY A 275 -11.56 3.91 4.79
C GLY A 275 -11.10 5.23 4.14
N ALA A 276 -11.61 5.55 2.96
CA ALA A 276 -11.32 6.76 2.21
C ALA A 276 -12.11 8.02 2.68
N GLU A 277 -13.17 7.87 3.48
CA GLU A 277 -14.16 8.92 3.76
C GLU A 277 -13.59 10.20 4.37
N SER A 278 -12.55 10.10 5.21
CA SER A 278 -11.96 11.28 5.86
C SER A 278 -11.02 12.08 4.94
N SER A 279 -10.59 11.49 3.83
CA SER A 279 -9.59 12.10 2.94
C SER A 279 -10.12 12.42 1.54
N PHE A 280 -11.28 11.88 1.18
CA PHE A 280 -11.95 12.11 -0.10
C PHE A 280 -13.36 12.65 0.10
N ASP A 281 -13.98 13.12 -0.97
CA ASP A 281 -15.41 13.46 -0.93
C ASP A 281 -16.27 12.20 -0.73
N ALA A 282 -17.50 12.42 -0.28
CA ALA A 282 -18.44 11.34 0.03
C ALA A 282 -18.75 10.45 -1.18
N ALA A 283 -18.77 10.98 -2.41
CA ALA A 283 -19.07 10.17 -3.59
C ALA A 283 -17.91 9.23 -3.92
N THR A 284 -16.68 9.71 -3.83
CA THR A 284 -15.47 8.90 -3.98
C THR A 284 -15.39 7.81 -2.91
N ALA A 285 -15.67 8.16 -1.64
CA ALA A 285 -15.72 7.17 -0.55
C ALA A 285 -16.82 6.12 -0.76
N ASP A 286 -17.99 6.54 -1.22
CA ASP A 286 -19.15 5.69 -1.51
C ASP A 286 -18.95 4.76 -2.71
N ALA A 287 -18.13 5.18 -3.67
CA ALA A 287 -17.74 4.36 -4.82
C ALA A 287 -16.87 3.18 -4.36
N ARG A 288 -16.08 3.35 -3.30
CA ARG A 288 -15.19 2.32 -2.73
C ARG A 288 -15.74 1.62 -1.48
N ASP A 289 -16.95 1.94 -1.04
CA ASP A 289 -17.56 1.32 0.14
C ASP A 289 -17.82 -0.17 -0.10
N MET A 290 -17.02 -1.01 0.57
CA MET A 290 -17.09 -2.46 0.45
C MET A 290 -18.39 -3.05 1.01
N ALA A 291 -19.06 -2.32 1.91
CA ALA A 291 -20.28 -2.80 2.58
C ALA A 291 -21.52 -2.80 1.69
N LYS A 292 -21.48 -2.14 0.54
CA LYS A 292 -22.65 -2.05 -0.33
C LYS A 292 -22.94 -3.39 -1.01
N ASN A 293 -24.22 -3.78 -1.01
CA ASN A 293 -24.67 -5.04 -1.60
C ASN A 293 -24.65 -5.03 -3.14
N ASP A 294 -24.66 -3.84 -3.75
CA ASP A 294 -24.70 -3.62 -5.20
C ASP A 294 -23.32 -3.58 -5.87
N LYS A 295 -22.24 -3.89 -5.14
CA LYS A 295 -20.89 -4.03 -5.71
C LYS A 295 -20.78 -5.34 -6.49
N CYS A 296 -21.13 -5.25 -7.77
CA CYS A 296 -21.22 -6.37 -8.70
C CYS A 296 -20.45 -6.06 -9.98
N LEU A 297 -19.86 -7.07 -10.60
CA LEU A 297 -19.28 -6.97 -11.94
C LEU A 297 -20.44 -6.89 -12.95
N ASP A 298 -20.85 -5.66 -13.26
CA ASP A 298 -21.90 -5.41 -14.23
C ASP A 298 -21.39 -5.57 -15.68
N ALA A 299 -22.30 -5.45 -16.64
CA ALA A 299 -21.96 -5.58 -18.06
C ALA A 299 -20.95 -4.51 -18.53
N THR A 300 -21.00 -3.30 -17.97
CA THR A 300 -20.08 -2.22 -18.34
C THR A 300 -18.67 -2.53 -17.85
N MET A 301 -18.51 -2.85 -16.57
CA MET A 301 -17.24 -3.23 -15.98
C MET A 301 -16.67 -4.49 -16.65
N ASN A 302 -17.50 -5.50 -16.93
CA ASN A 302 -17.04 -6.70 -17.64
C ASN A 302 -16.55 -6.38 -19.06
N ASN A 303 -17.26 -5.50 -19.80
CA ASN A 303 -16.83 -5.07 -21.12
C ASN A 303 -15.53 -4.27 -21.07
N MET A 304 -15.35 -3.39 -20.08
CA MET A 304 -14.12 -2.63 -19.90
C MET A 304 -12.96 -3.53 -19.48
N LEU A 305 -13.19 -4.46 -18.57
CA LEU A 305 -12.22 -5.47 -18.16
C LEU A 305 -11.74 -6.28 -19.37
N ALA A 306 -12.66 -6.76 -20.20
CA ALA A 306 -12.36 -7.62 -21.35
C ALA A 306 -11.79 -6.88 -22.58
N GLY A 307 -12.27 -5.65 -22.84
CA GLY A 307 -12.11 -4.98 -24.13
C GLY A 307 -11.28 -3.71 -24.12
N ALA A 308 -11.06 -3.06 -22.96
CA ALA A 308 -10.26 -1.84 -22.91
C ALA A 308 -8.77 -2.15 -22.98
N ASN A 309 -8.01 -1.24 -23.59
CA ASN A 309 -6.57 -1.18 -23.33
C ASN A 309 -6.35 -0.60 -21.92
N ILE A 310 -5.20 -0.89 -21.32
CA ILE A 310 -4.92 -0.56 -19.93
C ILE A 310 -4.97 0.94 -19.64
N ASN A 311 -4.60 1.79 -20.62
CA ASN A 311 -4.61 3.23 -20.42
C ASN A 311 -6.05 3.74 -20.29
N ASP A 312 -6.94 3.29 -21.17
CA ASP A 312 -8.36 3.63 -21.11
C ASP A 312 -9.04 3.04 -19.87
N PHE A 313 -8.63 1.82 -19.47
CA PHE A 313 -9.13 1.16 -18.27
C PHE A 313 -8.77 1.94 -17.00
N VAL A 314 -7.51 2.33 -16.85
CA VAL A 314 -7.00 3.09 -15.69
C VAL A 314 -7.51 4.53 -15.71
N ALA A 315 -7.49 5.20 -16.87
CA ALA A 315 -8.00 6.58 -17.00
C ALA A 315 -9.50 6.67 -16.69
N GLY A 316 -10.26 5.61 -16.97
CA GLY A 316 -11.67 5.49 -16.61
C GLY A 316 -11.93 5.15 -15.14
N GLY A 317 -10.89 4.81 -14.36
CA GLY A 317 -11.04 4.40 -12.95
C GLY A 317 -11.55 2.95 -12.75
N TYR A 318 -11.64 2.16 -13.82
CA TYR A 318 -12.23 0.81 -13.75
C TYR A 318 -11.41 -0.20 -12.95
N HIS A 319 -10.10 0.04 -12.76
CA HIS A 319 -9.28 -0.77 -11.86
C HIS A 319 -9.74 -0.65 -10.40
N TYR A 320 -10.18 0.54 -9.98
CA TYR A 320 -10.78 0.73 -8.65
C TYR A 320 -12.17 0.09 -8.57
N GLU A 321 -13.01 0.26 -9.60
CA GLU A 321 -14.37 -0.30 -9.59
C GLU A 321 -14.36 -1.83 -9.54
N VAL A 322 -13.63 -2.47 -10.45
CA VAL A 322 -13.50 -3.93 -10.48
C VAL A 322 -12.78 -4.43 -9.23
N GLY A 323 -11.73 -3.75 -8.76
CA GLY A 323 -11.05 -4.08 -7.51
C GLY A 323 -11.99 -4.04 -6.30
N THR A 324 -12.85 -3.03 -6.21
CA THR A 324 -13.87 -2.93 -5.16
C THR A 324 -14.83 -4.11 -5.20
N VAL A 325 -15.19 -4.65 -6.36
CA VAL A 325 -16.02 -5.87 -6.45
C VAL A 325 -15.34 -7.07 -5.80
N PHE A 326 -14.04 -7.28 -6.05
CA PHE A 326 -13.27 -8.34 -5.38
C PHE A 326 -13.19 -8.12 -3.86
N ALA A 327 -12.90 -6.89 -3.44
CA ALA A 327 -12.80 -6.52 -2.02
C ALA A 327 -14.15 -6.72 -1.30
N SER A 328 -15.26 -6.29 -1.92
CA SER A 328 -16.61 -6.51 -1.42
C SER A 328 -16.97 -7.99 -1.31
N ALA A 329 -16.62 -8.82 -2.29
CA ALA A 329 -16.87 -10.25 -2.20
C ALA A 329 -16.19 -10.88 -0.96
N LEU A 330 -14.96 -10.48 -0.68
CA LEU A 330 -14.22 -10.93 0.50
C LEU A 330 -14.80 -10.36 1.80
N TYR A 331 -15.21 -9.10 1.81
CA TYR A 331 -15.88 -8.47 2.96
C TYR A 331 -17.17 -9.20 3.30
N HIS A 332 -18.09 -9.38 2.35
CA HIS A 332 -19.39 -10.03 2.60
C HIS A 332 -19.28 -11.52 2.89
N ALA A 333 -18.20 -12.18 2.45
CA ALA A 333 -17.92 -13.56 2.83
C ALA A 333 -17.50 -13.70 4.31
N GLY A 334 -16.90 -12.68 4.90
CA GLY A 334 -16.57 -12.65 6.32
C GLY A 334 -17.69 -12.03 7.16
N ASN A 335 -18.02 -12.64 8.30
CA ASN A 335 -19.08 -12.14 9.19
C ASN A 335 -18.54 -11.54 10.49
N SER A 336 -17.23 -11.50 10.66
CA SER A 336 -16.58 -11.02 11.88
C SER A 336 -15.15 -10.52 11.60
N PRO A 337 -14.56 -9.73 12.51
CA PRO A 337 -13.15 -9.37 12.44
C PRO A 337 -12.19 -10.56 12.31
N ASP A 338 -12.50 -11.68 12.97
CA ASP A 338 -11.68 -12.89 12.90
C ASP A 338 -11.75 -13.55 11.51
N ASP A 339 -12.92 -13.56 10.87
CA ASP A 339 -13.07 -14.04 9.50
C ASP A 339 -12.25 -13.18 8.54
N TRP A 340 -12.34 -11.85 8.63
CA TRP A 340 -11.59 -10.95 7.76
C TRP A 340 -10.08 -11.05 7.97
N ALA A 341 -9.62 -11.24 9.21
CA ALA A 341 -8.23 -11.55 9.49
C ALA A 341 -7.80 -12.88 8.85
N LEU A 342 -8.61 -13.93 8.96
CA LEU A 342 -8.32 -15.22 8.35
C LEU A 342 -8.29 -15.14 6.81
N LEU A 343 -9.22 -14.41 6.19
CA LEU A 343 -9.24 -14.16 4.76
C LEU A 343 -8.01 -13.38 4.31
N SER A 344 -7.65 -12.32 5.02
CA SER A 344 -6.45 -11.52 4.73
C SER A 344 -5.20 -12.39 4.77
N LYS A 345 -5.07 -13.25 5.79
CA LYS A 345 -4.00 -14.25 5.86
C LYS A 345 -4.02 -15.22 4.68
N SER A 346 -5.20 -15.74 4.34
CA SER A 346 -5.36 -16.69 3.23
C SER A 346 -4.96 -16.06 1.89
N LEU A 347 -5.32 -14.80 1.65
CA LEU A 347 -4.86 -14.06 0.47
C LEU A 347 -3.35 -13.99 0.38
N LEU A 348 -2.67 -13.65 1.47
CA LEU A 348 -1.20 -13.58 1.50
C LEU A 348 -0.56 -14.94 1.21
N THR A 349 -1.20 -16.05 1.60
CA THR A 349 -0.71 -17.40 1.27
C THR A 349 -0.83 -17.76 -0.20
N VAL A 350 -1.79 -17.18 -0.94
CA VAL A 350 -1.97 -17.43 -2.38
C VAL A 350 -1.16 -16.49 -3.28
N TYR A 351 -0.57 -15.41 -2.74
CA TYR A 351 0.22 -14.47 -3.55
C TYR A 351 1.36 -15.17 -4.33
N PRO A 352 2.11 -16.14 -3.78
CA PRO A 352 3.07 -16.92 -4.56
C PRO A 352 2.44 -17.74 -5.69
N GLU A 353 1.21 -18.25 -5.49
CA GLU A 353 0.47 -19.00 -6.53
C GLU A 353 -0.05 -18.07 -7.62
N LEU A 354 -0.56 -16.89 -7.26
CA LEU A 354 -0.91 -15.84 -8.21
C LEU A 354 0.30 -15.39 -9.03
N LYS A 355 1.46 -15.24 -8.40
CA LYS A 355 2.71 -14.99 -9.11
C LYS A 355 3.02 -16.09 -10.11
N ALA A 356 2.95 -17.35 -9.69
CA ALA A 356 3.20 -18.48 -10.58
C ALA A 356 2.21 -18.52 -11.76
N GLU A 357 0.95 -18.15 -11.53
CA GLU A 357 -0.06 -18.04 -12.59
C GLU A 357 0.26 -16.89 -13.56
N ILE A 358 0.71 -15.73 -13.07
CA ILE A 358 1.16 -14.62 -13.92
C ILE A 358 2.36 -15.03 -14.77
N ASP A 359 3.40 -15.59 -14.12
CA ASP A 359 4.64 -15.99 -14.78
C ASP A 359 4.39 -17.11 -15.81
N GLY A 360 3.51 -18.06 -15.50
CA GLY A 360 3.13 -19.16 -16.38
C GLY A 360 2.37 -18.72 -17.64
N ASN A 361 1.69 -17.56 -17.59
CA ASN A 361 0.85 -17.06 -18.68
C ASN A 361 1.41 -15.79 -19.35
N LEU A 362 2.68 -15.44 -19.14
CA LEU A 362 3.27 -14.25 -19.76
C LEU A 362 3.10 -14.23 -21.29
N GLN A 363 3.15 -15.39 -21.94
CA GLN A 363 2.99 -15.52 -23.40
C GLN A 363 1.57 -15.91 -23.85
N THR A 364 0.66 -16.16 -22.91
CA THR A 364 -0.74 -16.53 -23.15
C THR A 364 -1.66 -15.74 -22.20
N PRO A 365 -1.67 -14.40 -22.28
CA PRO A 365 -2.43 -13.55 -21.37
C PRO A 365 -3.92 -13.90 -21.29
N GLU A 366 -4.50 -14.44 -22.35
CA GLU A 366 -5.89 -14.88 -22.41
C GLU A 366 -6.27 -15.95 -21.37
N ASN A 367 -5.27 -16.66 -20.82
CA ASN A 367 -5.48 -17.66 -19.77
C ASN A 367 -5.52 -17.05 -18.36
N PHE A 368 -5.07 -15.80 -18.17
CA PHE A 368 -5.17 -15.09 -16.89
C PHE A 368 -6.55 -14.44 -16.76
N THR A 369 -7.54 -15.24 -16.33
CA THR A 369 -8.96 -14.86 -16.28
C THR A 369 -9.47 -14.68 -14.85
N PRO A 370 -10.62 -13.98 -14.66
CA PRO A 370 -11.25 -13.86 -13.33
C PRO A 370 -11.55 -15.23 -12.70
N THR A 371 -12.05 -16.19 -13.48
CA THR A 371 -12.30 -17.57 -13.04
C THR A 371 -11.03 -18.20 -12.46
N LYS A 372 -9.90 -18.10 -13.18
CA LYS A 372 -8.64 -18.71 -12.77
C LYS A 372 -8.10 -18.10 -11.47
N VAL A 373 -8.16 -16.77 -11.37
CA VAL A 373 -7.74 -16.05 -10.15
C VAL A 373 -8.62 -16.40 -8.96
N VAL A 374 -9.95 -16.43 -9.14
CA VAL A 374 -10.88 -16.81 -8.09
C VAL A 374 -10.63 -18.24 -7.62
N ASP A 375 -10.37 -19.17 -8.52
CA ASP A 375 -10.08 -20.56 -8.16
C ASP A 375 -8.79 -20.67 -7.32
N VAL A 376 -7.74 -19.89 -7.66
CA VAL A 376 -6.52 -19.79 -6.85
C VAL A 376 -6.82 -19.23 -5.47
N VAL A 377 -7.57 -18.12 -5.37
CA VAL A 377 -7.96 -17.53 -4.08
C VAL A 377 -8.74 -18.53 -3.22
N LEU A 378 -9.70 -19.24 -3.80
CA LEU A 378 -10.48 -20.27 -3.11
C LEU A 378 -9.60 -21.41 -2.60
N GLY A 379 -8.58 -21.82 -3.37
CA GLY A 379 -7.61 -22.85 -2.97
C GLY A 379 -6.84 -22.51 -1.69
N GLY A 380 -6.60 -21.22 -1.43
CA GLY A 380 -5.91 -20.76 -0.22
C GLY A 380 -6.78 -20.62 1.04
N VAL A 381 -8.10 -20.61 0.91
CA VAL A 381 -8.99 -20.47 2.07
C VAL A 381 -9.11 -21.81 2.81
N THR A 382 -8.45 -21.91 3.97
CA THR A 382 -8.29 -23.17 4.70
C THR A 382 -9.55 -23.64 5.44
N SER A 383 -10.44 -22.73 5.82
CA SER A 383 -11.72 -23.06 6.46
C SER A 383 -12.76 -23.38 5.39
N THR A 384 -13.28 -24.62 5.38
CA THR A 384 -14.33 -25.04 4.43
C THR A 384 -15.59 -24.18 4.52
N GLU A 385 -15.95 -23.72 5.72
CA GLU A 385 -17.11 -22.85 5.92
C GLU A 385 -16.88 -21.48 5.26
N LEU A 386 -15.72 -20.87 5.52
CA LEU A 386 -15.35 -19.58 4.96
C LEU A 386 -15.15 -19.68 3.43
N GLN A 387 -14.51 -20.74 2.95
CA GLN A 387 -14.36 -21.05 1.52
C GLN A 387 -15.72 -21.19 0.82
N THR A 388 -16.70 -21.79 1.50
CA THR A 388 -18.08 -21.88 0.98
C THR A 388 -18.70 -20.49 0.80
N ARG A 389 -18.54 -19.59 1.78
CA ARG A 389 -19.04 -18.21 1.71
C ARG A 389 -18.32 -17.39 0.64
N VAL A 390 -16.99 -17.46 0.60
CA VAL A 390 -16.18 -16.77 -0.42
C VAL A 390 -16.57 -17.22 -1.82
N CYS A 391 -16.75 -18.53 -2.03
CA CYS A 391 -17.23 -19.00 -3.32
C CYS A 391 -18.61 -18.40 -3.63
N GLY A 392 -19.56 -18.44 -2.70
CA GLY A 392 -20.90 -17.87 -2.92
C GLY A 392 -20.89 -16.41 -3.36
N GLU A 393 -20.07 -15.58 -2.71
CA GLU A 393 -19.94 -14.17 -3.05
C GLU A 393 -19.28 -13.97 -4.42
N PHE A 394 -18.28 -14.78 -4.79
CA PHE A 394 -17.70 -14.72 -6.13
C PHE A 394 -18.65 -15.20 -7.22
N LEU A 395 -19.45 -16.25 -6.98
CA LEU A 395 -20.47 -16.70 -7.93
C LEU A 395 -21.49 -15.58 -8.22
N GLY A 396 -21.92 -14.84 -7.20
CA GLY A 396 -22.89 -13.76 -7.36
C GLY A 396 -22.29 -12.48 -7.92
N ARG A 397 -21.24 -11.95 -7.28
CA ARG A 397 -20.67 -10.64 -7.60
C ARG A 397 -19.86 -10.64 -8.88
N LEU A 398 -19.12 -11.71 -9.17
CA LEU A 398 -18.31 -11.82 -10.39
C LEU A 398 -19.03 -12.57 -11.52
N LYS A 399 -20.21 -13.14 -11.24
CA LYS A 399 -21.02 -13.92 -12.20
C LYS A 399 -20.26 -15.11 -12.81
N ILE A 400 -19.37 -15.72 -12.05
CA ILE A 400 -18.57 -16.87 -12.47
C ILE A 400 -19.40 -18.15 -12.31
N PRO A 401 -19.52 -19.03 -13.33
CA PRO A 401 -20.19 -20.31 -13.18
C PRO A 401 -19.46 -21.24 -12.21
N ARG A 402 -20.24 -21.91 -11.35
CA ARG A 402 -19.71 -22.78 -10.29
C ARG A 402 -18.86 -23.93 -10.84
N GLU A 403 -19.26 -24.49 -11.97
CA GLU A 403 -18.60 -25.61 -12.64
C GLU A 403 -17.18 -25.27 -13.14
N GLU A 404 -16.83 -23.98 -13.21
CA GLU A 404 -15.49 -23.53 -13.58
C GLU A 404 -14.54 -23.41 -12.38
N LEU A 405 -15.06 -23.51 -11.14
CA LEU A 405 -14.30 -23.32 -9.90
C LEU A 405 -14.06 -24.67 -9.20
N THR A 406 -12.87 -25.25 -9.41
CA THR A 406 -12.50 -26.56 -8.87
C THR A 406 -12.40 -26.57 -7.35
N HIS A 407 -12.02 -25.45 -6.74
CA HIS A 407 -11.92 -25.28 -5.29
C HIS A 407 -13.22 -24.78 -4.65
N CYS A 408 -14.30 -24.59 -5.41
CA CYS A 408 -15.59 -24.17 -4.86
C CYS A 408 -16.36 -25.35 -4.21
N PRO A 409 -16.64 -25.34 -2.90
CA PRO A 409 -17.32 -26.44 -2.23
C PRO A 409 -18.72 -26.71 -2.77
N ALA A 410 -19.12 -27.98 -2.92
CA ALA A 410 -20.41 -28.45 -3.51
C ALA A 410 -21.66 -27.72 -2.98
N GLN A 411 -21.61 -27.34 -1.70
CA GLN A 411 -22.71 -26.69 -0.98
C GLN A 411 -22.80 -25.17 -1.20
N ALA A 412 -21.76 -24.52 -1.75
CA ALA A 412 -21.78 -23.08 -1.99
C ALA A 412 -22.95 -22.70 -2.90
N GLN A 413 -23.71 -21.70 -2.46
CA GLN A 413 -24.83 -21.11 -3.20
C GLN A 413 -24.42 -19.72 -3.65
N VAL A 414 -25.00 -19.23 -4.73
CA VAL A 414 -24.86 -17.83 -5.13
C VAL A 414 -25.36 -16.93 -4.00
N THR A 415 -24.52 -15.99 -3.56
CA THR A 415 -24.88 -14.97 -2.55
C THR A 415 -24.64 -13.56 -3.11
N GLY A 416 -25.24 -12.57 -2.46
CA GLY A 416 -25.21 -11.17 -2.93
C GLY A 416 -26.38 -10.77 -3.82
N ASP A 417 -26.79 -9.51 -3.74
CA ASP A 417 -27.89 -8.93 -4.51
C ASP A 417 -27.38 -8.36 -5.86
N CYS A 418 -26.82 -9.22 -6.70
CA CYS A 418 -26.32 -8.84 -8.02
C CYS A 418 -27.32 -9.23 -9.12
N PRO A 419 -28.00 -8.24 -9.76
CA PRO A 419 -29.01 -8.50 -10.79
C PRO A 419 -28.44 -9.00 -12.12
#